data_AF-A0A7C5QC38-F1
#
_entry.id   AF-A0A7C5QC38-F1
#
_cell.length_a   1.000
_cell.length_b   1.000
_cell.length_c   1.000
_cell.angle_alpha   90.00
_cell.angle_beta   90.00
_cell.angle_gamma   90.00
#
_symmetry.space_group_name_H-M   'P 1'
#
loop_
_entity.id
_entity.type
_entity.pdbx_description
1 polymer ?
#
loop_
_entity_poly.entity_id
_entity_poly.type
_entity_poly.pdbx_seq_one_letter_code
_entity_poly.pdbx_strand_id
1 'polypeptide(L)'
;MKKKSISLAIIIILILGAGWPLLAQSASPPDEKLLQEAKLLIFDKNWTEAEKKLDDLLTGYPQSNYYSQALFYRGKCLAEQKGREREALKSFEAFLQRTDRPQSLVEEAEISMIDLAFSLYNGGQKEYGEVLVEKLSSPSKVIRYYAAMKMSYLRDKNLGAKALPVLKKLIQTEPDQELVDRAKIALLRISPEALRDIPEKTGKEEFRLVKIRVYEKGKKTASISINLPLALADLAIQAIPEEEKARIREKGYDLDRIISDLAKSKEKLVRIEEDGNIIEIWIE
;
A
#
# COMPACT_ATOMS: atom_id res chain seq x y z
N MET A 1 -78.13 40.09 7.81
CA MET A 1 -79.00 39.83 8.98
C MET A 1 -79.31 38.34 9.06
N LYS A 2 -79.05 37.73 10.24
CA LYS A 2 -79.50 36.41 10.75
C LYS A 2 -79.08 35.15 9.95
N LYS A 3 -77.90 34.58 10.24
CA LYS A 3 -77.66 33.44 11.18
C LYS A 3 -78.65 32.27 11.02
N LYS A 4 -78.19 31.21 10.35
CA LYS A 4 -78.59 29.82 10.67
C LYS A 4 -77.31 28.99 10.82
N SER A 5 -77.18 28.47 12.02
CA SER A 5 -76.13 27.63 12.59
C SER A 5 -75.97 26.32 11.82
N ILE A 6 -74.78 26.07 11.28
CA ILE A 6 -74.37 24.74 10.82
C ILE A 6 -73.67 24.08 12.00
N SER A 7 -74.38 23.15 12.63
CA SER A 7 -73.88 22.36 13.74
C SER A 7 -72.79 21.40 13.25
N LEU A 8 -71.64 21.51 13.90
CA LEU A 8 -70.46 20.66 13.81
C LEU A 8 -70.82 19.22 14.19
N ALA A 9 -70.80 18.29 13.23
CA ALA A 9 -70.86 16.86 13.50
C ALA A 9 -69.45 16.27 13.39
N ILE A 10 -68.77 16.19 14.54
CA ILE A 10 -67.55 15.41 14.72
C ILE A 10 -67.96 13.93 14.71
N ILE A 11 -67.62 13.20 13.65
CA ILE A 11 -67.70 11.74 13.63
C ILE A 11 -66.31 11.23 14.01
N ILE A 12 -66.13 10.96 15.30
CA ILE A 12 -65.04 10.14 15.83
C ILE A 12 -65.40 8.69 15.48
N ILE A 13 -64.72 8.14 14.47
CA ILE A 13 -64.76 6.69 14.21
C ILE A 13 -63.76 6.04 15.18
N LEU A 14 -64.30 5.52 16.27
CA LEU A 14 -63.65 4.57 17.17
C LEU A 14 -63.52 3.22 16.44
N ILE A 15 -62.38 2.98 15.78
CA ILE A 15 -62.01 1.65 15.32
C ILE A 15 -61.40 0.92 16.51
N LEU A 16 -62.27 0.26 17.28
CA LEU A 16 -61.92 -0.82 18.19
C LEU A 16 -61.90 -2.13 17.41
N GLY A 17 -60.79 -2.86 17.51
CA GLY A 17 -60.80 -4.32 17.36
C GLY A 17 -60.57 -4.88 15.96
N ALA A 18 -59.39 -4.66 15.40
CA ALA A 18 -58.74 -5.67 14.56
C ALA A 18 -57.24 -5.53 14.80
N GLY A 19 -56.64 -6.56 15.40
CA GLY A 19 -55.22 -6.59 15.73
C GLY A 19 -54.40 -6.29 14.48
N TRP A 20 -53.84 -5.08 14.41
CA TRP A 20 -52.66 -4.88 13.61
C TRP A 20 -51.61 -5.81 14.20
N PRO A 21 -50.99 -6.70 13.41
CA PRO A 21 -49.83 -7.38 13.89
C PRO A 21 -48.86 -6.27 14.27
N LEU A 22 -48.55 -6.19 15.56
CA LEU A 22 -47.30 -5.59 16.01
C LEU A 22 -46.28 -6.06 14.99
N LEU A 23 -45.70 -5.12 14.22
CA LEU A 23 -44.51 -5.38 13.45
C LEU A 23 -43.53 -5.95 14.46
N ALA A 24 -43.44 -7.28 14.54
CA ALA A 24 -42.39 -7.94 15.23
C ALA A 24 -41.15 -7.36 14.57
N GLN A 25 -40.38 -6.56 15.32
CA GLN A 25 -39.00 -6.34 14.98
C GLN A 25 -38.42 -7.75 14.93
N SER A 26 -38.36 -8.34 13.74
CA SER A 26 -37.85 -9.66 13.54
C SER A 26 -36.42 -9.58 14.04
N ALA A 27 -36.15 -10.18 15.20
CA ALA A 27 -34.80 -10.24 15.72
C ALA A 27 -33.91 -10.77 14.60
N SER A 28 -32.81 -10.07 14.32
CA SER A 28 -31.89 -10.47 13.27
C SER A 28 -31.55 -11.95 13.42
N PRO A 29 -31.47 -12.71 12.31
CA PRO A 29 -31.02 -14.09 12.32
C PRO A 29 -29.74 -14.26 13.16
N PRO A 30 -29.57 -15.38 13.88
CA PRO A 30 -28.42 -15.57 14.77
C PRO A 30 -27.05 -15.40 14.11
N ASP A 31 -26.89 -15.80 12.86
CA ASP A 31 -25.69 -15.62 12.05
C ASP A 31 -25.42 -14.15 11.71
N GLU A 32 -26.47 -13.39 11.35
CA GLU A 32 -26.35 -11.93 11.18
C GLU A 32 -25.89 -11.27 12.48
N LYS A 33 -26.47 -11.67 13.61
CA LYS A 33 -26.13 -11.12 14.93
C LYS A 33 -24.66 -11.40 15.29
N LEU A 34 -24.17 -12.61 15.06
CA LEU A 34 -22.76 -12.97 15.29
C LEU A 34 -21.82 -12.08 14.47
N LEU A 35 -22.14 -11.85 13.19
CA LEU A 35 -21.34 -10.98 12.34
C LEU A 35 -21.37 -9.52 12.79
N GLN A 36 -22.54 -9.00 13.18
CA GLN A 36 -22.68 -7.63 13.67
C GLN A 36 -21.89 -7.43 14.97
N GLU A 37 -21.99 -8.36 15.93
CA GLU A 37 -21.20 -8.34 17.17
C GLU A 37 -19.70 -8.39 16.88
N ALA A 38 -19.26 -9.27 15.98
CA ALA A 38 -17.85 -9.35 15.58
C ALA A 38 -17.34 -8.03 14.99
N LYS A 39 -18.13 -7.36 14.15
CA LYS A 39 -17.76 -6.04 13.58
C LYS A 39 -17.62 -4.96 14.63
N LEU A 40 -18.49 -4.94 15.64
CA LEU A 40 -18.37 -4.01 16.78
C LEU A 40 -17.10 -4.30 17.58
N LEU A 41 -16.82 -5.57 17.87
CA LEU A 41 -15.60 -5.97 18.57
C LEU A 41 -14.33 -5.62 17.77
N ILE A 42 -14.35 -5.77 16.44
CA ILE A 42 -13.27 -5.32 15.54
C ILE A 42 -13.06 -3.82 15.62
N PHE A 43 -14.15 -3.04 15.62
CA PHE A 43 -14.07 -1.59 15.78
C PHE A 43 -13.41 -1.21 17.12
N ASP A 44 -13.75 -1.93 18.18
CA ASP A 44 -13.16 -1.79 19.51
C ASP A 44 -11.77 -2.45 19.65
N LYS A 45 -11.23 -3.03 18.56
CA LYS A 45 -9.95 -3.76 18.50
C LYS A 45 -9.86 -4.95 19.46
N ASN A 46 -11.00 -5.51 19.86
CA ASN A 46 -11.08 -6.74 20.63
C ASN A 46 -11.01 -7.96 19.69
N TRP A 47 -9.82 -8.19 19.13
CA TRP A 47 -9.58 -9.16 18.06
C TRP A 47 -9.92 -10.61 18.44
N THR A 48 -9.58 -11.03 19.66
CA THR A 48 -9.80 -12.39 20.13
C THR A 48 -11.28 -12.72 20.30
N GLU A 49 -12.06 -11.83 20.91
CA GLU A 49 -13.50 -12.04 21.05
C GLU A 49 -14.22 -11.92 19.69
N ALA A 50 -13.77 -11.01 18.81
CA ALA A 50 -14.29 -10.93 17.46
C ALA A 50 -14.04 -12.23 16.67
N GLU A 51 -12.82 -12.79 16.74
CA GLU A 51 -12.46 -14.08 16.14
C GLU A 51 -13.41 -15.18 16.60
N LYS A 52 -13.67 -15.26 17.92
CA LYS A 52 -14.58 -16.27 18.49
C LYS A 52 -16.00 -16.18 17.91
N LYS A 53 -16.55 -14.96 17.78
CA LYS A 53 -17.88 -14.75 17.17
C LYS A 53 -17.93 -15.17 15.70
N LEU A 54 -16.84 -14.94 14.97
CA LEU A 54 -16.71 -15.33 13.58
C LEU A 54 -16.57 -16.84 13.44
N ASP A 55 -15.82 -17.49 14.33
CA ASP A 55 -15.70 -18.96 14.38
C ASP A 55 -17.03 -19.64 14.70
N ASP A 56 -17.81 -19.08 15.64
CA ASP A 56 -19.17 -19.53 15.93
C ASP A 56 -20.07 -19.42 14.68
N LEU A 57 -19.94 -18.34 13.89
CA LEU A 57 -20.69 -18.16 12.65
C LEU A 57 -20.28 -19.20 11.60
N LEU A 58 -18.98 -19.35 11.36
CA LEU A 58 -18.44 -20.26 10.36
C LEU A 58 -18.75 -21.73 10.68
N THR A 59 -18.75 -22.10 11.97
CA THR A 59 -19.03 -23.47 12.39
C THR A 59 -20.53 -23.76 12.45
N GLY A 60 -21.31 -22.85 13.02
CA GLY A 60 -22.74 -23.04 13.26
C GLY A 60 -23.61 -22.81 12.02
N TYR A 61 -23.15 -22.00 11.06
CA TYR A 61 -23.96 -21.55 9.92
C TYR A 61 -23.18 -21.64 8.59
N PRO A 62 -22.75 -22.84 8.16
CA PRO A 62 -21.94 -23.03 6.95
C PRO A 62 -22.65 -22.64 5.64
N GLN A 63 -23.97 -22.48 5.66
CA GLN A 63 -24.79 -22.03 4.52
C GLN A 63 -25.22 -20.56 4.65
N SER A 64 -24.71 -19.83 5.64
CA SER A 64 -25.04 -18.42 5.84
C SER A 64 -24.59 -17.56 4.66
N ASN A 65 -25.42 -16.59 4.27
CA ASN A 65 -25.04 -15.54 3.31
C ASN A 65 -23.88 -14.65 3.84
N TYR A 66 -23.60 -14.71 5.14
CA TYR A 66 -22.51 -13.98 5.79
C TYR A 66 -21.21 -14.79 5.90
N TYR A 67 -21.21 -16.07 5.51
CA TYR A 67 -20.07 -16.96 5.68
C TYR A 67 -18.78 -16.41 5.04
N SER A 68 -18.87 -15.96 3.79
CA SER A 68 -17.74 -15.36 3.08
C SER A 68 -17.24 -14.08 3.75
N GLN A 69 -18.14 -13.24 4.22
CA GLN A 69 -17.77 -12.03 4.94
C GLN A 69 -17.13 -12.36 6.31
N ALA A 70 -17.58 -13.42 6.98
CA ALA A 70 -16.98 -13.88 8.22
C ALA A 70 -15.54 -14.40 8.03
N LEU A 71 -15.26 -15.14 6.94
CA LEU A 71 -13.89 -15.55 6.60
C LEU A 71 -12.94 -14.37 6.44
N PHE A 72 -13.40 -13.30 5.77
CA PHE A 72 -12.63 -12.07 5.61
C PHE A 72 -12.31 -11.42 6.96
N TYR A 73 -13.32 -11.17 7.78
CA TYR A 73 -13.12 -10.53 9.08
C TYR A 73 -12.32 -11.40 10.04
N ARG A 74 -12.41 -12.72 9.93
CA ARG A 74 -11.58 -13.65 10.68
C ARG A 74 -10.11 -13.49 10.29
N GLY A 75 -9.83 -13.42 8.99
CA GLY A 75 -8.50 -13.09 8.48
C GLY A 75 -7.94 -11.79 9.06
N LYS A 76 -8.76 -10.73 9.12
CA LYS A 76 -8.38 -9.47 9.76
C LYS A 76 -8.05 -9.62 11.24
N CYS A 77 -8.91 -10.29 12.01
CA CYS A 77 -8.68 -10.48 13.45
C CYS A 77 -7.40 -11.29 13.72
N LEU A 78 -7.13 -12.29 12.89
CA LEU A 78 -5.92 -13.10 12.97
C LEU A 78 -4.67 -12.30 12.60
N ALA A 79 -4.74 -11.44 11.57
CA ALA A 79 -3.60 -10.63 11.13
C ALA A 79 -3.12 -9.64 12.21
N GLU A 80 -4.02 -9.19 13.09
CA GLU A 80 -3.71 -8.30 14.22
C GLU A 80 -3.14 -9.05 15.44
N GLN A 81 -3.08 -10.38 15.40
CA GLN A 81 -2.56 -11.21 16.48
C GLN A 81 -1.18 -11.78 16.13
N LYS A 82 -0.20 -11.48 16.97
CA LYS A 82 1.19 -11.92 16.77
C LYS A 82 1.31 -13.44 16.69
N GLY A 83 1.96 -13.95 15.64
CA GLY A 83 2.18 -15.38 15.44
C GLY A 83 1.03 -16.12 14.76
N ARG A 84 -0.08 -15.43 14.45
CA ARG A 84 -1.25 -16.00 13.76
C ARG A 84 -1.27 -15.70 12.26
N GLU A 85 -0.16 -15.20 11.69
CA GLU A 85 -0.09 -14.70 10.31
C GLU A 85 -0.44 -15.78 9.28
N ARG A 86 -0.05 -17.03 9.52
CA ARG A 86 -0.37 -18.17 8.64
C ARG A 86 -1.85 -18.51 8.63
N GLU A 87 -2.51 -18.39 9.77
CA GLU A 87 -3.95 -18.64 9.88
C GLU A 87 -4.74 -17.50 9.24
N ALA A 88 -4.26 -16.26 9.41
CA ALA A 88 -4.80 -15.10 8.71
C ALA A 88 -4.75 -15.29 7.19
N LEU A 89 -3.59 -15.69 6.67
CA LEU A 89 -3.41 -15.96 5.24
C LEU A 89 -4.40 -17.01 4.72
N LYS A 90 -4.51 -18.14 5.42
CA LYS A 90 -5.48 -19.21 5.08
C LYS A 90 -6.93 -18.72 5.09
N SER A 91 -7.29 -17.84 6.02
CA SER A 91 -8.63 -17.27 6.10
C SER A 91 -8.94 -16.38 4.89
N PHE A 92 -7.97 -15.56 4.46
CA PHE A 92 -8.11 -14.76 3.24
C PHE A 92 -8.12 -15.60 1.97
N GLU A 93 -7.31 -16.67 1.90
CA GLU A 93 -7.34 -17.63 0.79
C GLU A 93 -8.72 -18.30 0.67
N ALA A 94 -9.25 -18.79 1.79
CA ALA A 94 -10.58 -19.37 1.84
C ALA A 94 -11.65 -18.36 1.39
N PHE A 95 -11.55 -17.10 1.83
CA PHE A 95 -12.42 -16.03 1.38
C PHE A 95 -12.35 -15.79 -0.14
N LEU A 96 -11.16 -15.75 -0.73
CA LEU A 96 -10.99 -15.52 -2.17
C LEU A 96 -11.47 -16.70 -3.03
N GLN A 97 -11.54 -17.90 -2.49
CA GLN A 97 -12.08 -19.08 -3.17
C GLN A 97 -13.62 -19.12 -3.20
N ARG A 98 -14.30 -18.29 -2.38
CA ARG A 98 -15.76 -18.23 -2.32
C ARG A 98 -16.36 -17.54 -3.54
N THR A 99 -17.42 -18.09 -4.11
CA THR A 99 -18.14 -17.51 -5.25
C THR A 99 -19.07 -16.36 -4.84
N ASP A 100 -19.55 -16.39 -3.60
CA ASP A 100 -20.42 -15.41 -2.94
C ASP A 100 -19.63 -14.30 -2.22
N ARG A 101 -18.31 -14.22 -2.42
CA ARG A 101 -17.47 -13.20 -1.78
C ARG A 101 -17.89 -11.77 -2.18
N PRO A 102 -18.04 -10.83 -1.22
CA PRO A 102 -18.25 -9.43 -1.56
C PRO A 102 -17.05 -8.83 -2.30
N GLN A 103 -17.26 -8.33 -3.52
CA GLN A 103 -16.19 -7.79 -4.36
C GLN A 103 -15.50 -6.57 -3.74
N SER A 104 -16.22 -5.79 -2.93
CA SER A 104 -15.67 -4.64 -2.21
C SER A 104 -14.58 -5.00 -1.20
N LEU A 105 -14.48 -6.26 -0.77
CA LEU A 105 -13.51 -6.73 0.22
C LEU A 105 -12.32 -7.48 -0.43
N VAL A 106 -12.36 -7.75 -1.73
CA VAL A 106 -11.36 -8.57 -2.43
C VAL A 106 -9.99 -7.87 -2.43
N GLU A 107 -9.95 -6.58 -2.77
CA GLU A 107 -8.69 -5.83 -2.83
C GLU A 107 -8.01 -5.76 -1.45
N GLU A 108 -8.77 -5.47 -0.39
CA GLU A 108 -8.24 -5.42 0.97
C GLU A 108 -7.71 -6.77 1.43
N ALA A 109 -8.38 -7.88 1.07
CA ALA A 109 -7.90 -9.23 1.37
C ALA A 109 -6.59 -9.53 0.64
N GLU A 110 -6.47 -9.19 -0.64
CA GLU A 110 -5.26 -9.41 -1.42
C GLU A 110 -4.08 -8.56 -0.92
N ILE A 111 -4.32 -7.30 -0.54
CA ILE A 111 -3.31 -6.44 0.12
C ILE A 111 -2.85 -7.08 1.42
N SER A 112 -3.79 -7.52 2.27
CA SER A 112 -3.48 -8.18 3.54
C SER A 112 -2.64 -9.44 3.33
N MET A 113 -2.95 -10.24 2.31
CA MET A 113 -2.15 -11.41 1.96
C MET A 113 -0.72 -11.05 1.54
N ILE A 114 -0.52 -9.97 0.78
CA ILE A 114 0.82 -9.49 0.41
C ILE A 114 1.61 -9.10 1.67
N ASP A 115 0.99 -8.39 2.60
CA ASP A 115 1.64 -7.95 3.83
C ASP A 115 2.03 -9.13 4.73
N LEU A 116 1.13 -10.11 4.88
CA LEU A 116 1.37 -11.33 5.64
C LEU A 116 2.48 -12.17 5.01
N ALA A 117 2.41 -12.41 3.69
CA ALA A 117 3.43 -13.17 2.97
C ALA A 117 4.81 -12.49 3.06
N PHE A 118 4.85 -11.16 2.94
CA PHE A 118 6.08 -10.38 3.14
C PHE A 118 6.66 -10.54 4.54
N SER A 119 5.82 -10.46 5.57
CA SER A 119 6.23 -10.64 6.97
C SER A 119 6.79 -12.05 7.20
N LEU A 120 6.06 -13.08 6.78
CA LEU A 120 6.45 -14.48 6.90
C LEU A 120 7.78 -14.77 6.17
N TYR A 121 7.93 -14.26 4.94
CA TYR A 121 9.16 -14.43 4.17
C TYR A 121 10.37 -13.78 4.85
N ASN A 122 10.23 -12.55 5.34
CA ASN A 122 11.30 -11.86 6.06
C ASN A 122 11.58 -12.51 7.43
N GLY A 123 10.59 -13.18 8.01
CA GLY A 123 10.73 -14.04 9.19
C GLY A 123 11.42 -15.38 8.92
N GLY A 124 11.81 -15.66 7.67
CA GLY A 124 12.59 -16.84 7.28
C GLY A 124 11.79 -17.96 6.61
N GLN A 125 10.46 -17.85 6.53
CA GLN A 125 9.60 -18.83 5.87
C GLN A 125 9.57 -18.57 4.35
N LYS A 126 10.56 -19.11 3.65
CA LYS A 126 10.87 -18.78 2.24
C LYS A 126 9.77 -19.18 1.26
N GLU A 127 8.96 -20.18 1.59
CA GLU A 127 7.83 -20.64 0.80
C GLU A 127 6.80 -19.53 0.51
N TYR A 128 6.63 -18.56 1.42
CA TYR A 128 5.71 -17.44 1.21
C TYR A 128 6.20 -16.41 0.17
N GLY A 129 7.42 -16.58 -0.34
CA GLY A 129 7.92 -15.79 -1.46
C GLY A 129 7.14 -16.06 -2.75
N GLU A 130 6.59 -17.26 -2.92
CA GLU A 130 5.77 -17.62 -4.10
C GLU A 130 4.49 -16.81 -4.15
N VAL A 131 3.84 -16.59 -3.01
CA VAL A 131 2.63 -15.76 -2.89
C VAL A 131 2.91 -14.34 -3.39
N LEU A 132 4.05 -13.75 -3.02
CA LEU A 132 4.43 -12.41 -3.48
C LEU A 132 4.64 -12.36 -4.99
N VAL A 133 5.30 -13.39 -5.54
CA VAL A 133 5.58 -13.49 -6.98
C VAL A 133 4.29 -13.66 -7.79
N GLU A 134 3.36 -14.49 -7.32
CA GLU A 134 2.05 -14.67 -7.97
C GLU A 134 1.30 -13.33 -8.08
N LYS A 135 1.34 -12.50 -7.03
CA LYS A 135 0.67 -11.19 -7.03
C LYS A 135 1.24 -10.20 -8.03
N LEU A 136 2.49 -10.36 -8.50
CA LEU A 136 3.04 -9.57 -9.61
C LEU A 136 2.29 -9.78 -10.95
N SER A 137 1.55 -10.89 -11.08
CA SER A 137 0.76 -11.24 -12.25
C SER A 137 -0.75 -11.08 -12.04
N SER A 138 -1.20 -10.52 -10.91
CA SER A 138 -2.63 -10.28 -10.62
C SER A 138 -3.31 -9.51 -11.77
N PRO A 139 -4.58 -9.78 -12.12
CA PRO A 139 -5.30 -8.96 -13.08
C PRO A 139 -5.52 -7.52 -12.59
N SER A 140 -5.61 -7.30 -11.27
CA SER A 140 -5.73 -5.97 -10.68
C SER A 140 -4.40 -5.22 -10.74
N LYS A 141 -4.39 -4.06 -11.40
CA LYS A 141 -3.19 -3.20 -11.44
C LYS A 141 -2.78 -2.74 -10.04
N VAL A 142 -3.74 -2.47 -9.16
CA VAL A 142 -3.50 -2.02 -7.78
C VAL A 142 -2.72 -3.10 -7.03
N ILE A 143 -3.16 -4.35 -7.11
CA ILE A 143 -2.51 -5.48 -6.44
C ILE A 143 -1.12 -5.76 -7.03
N ARG A 144 -0.97 -5.76 -8.36
CA ARG A 144 0.35 -5.93 -8.99
C ARG A 144 1.35 -4.87 -8.54
N TYR A 145 0.93 -3.60 -8.53
CA TYR A 145 1.79 -2.49 -8.16
C TYR A 145 2.12 -2.50 -6.67
N TYR A 146 1.13 -2.78 -5.82
CA TYR A 146 1.35 -2.92 -4.39
C TYR A 146 2.35 -4.04 -4.09
N ALA A 147 2.18 -5.23 -4.69
CA ALA A 147 3.12 -6.34 -4.56
C ALA A 147 4.54 -5.94 -5.00
N ALA A 148 4.67 -5.33 -6.18
CA ALA A 148 5.97 -4.91 -6.71
C ALA A 148 6.68 -3.88 -5.80
N MET A 149 5.94 -2.90 -5.27
CA MET A 149 6.48 -1.93 -4.33
C MET A 149 6.85 -2.59 -3.00
N LYS A 150 6.00 -3.48 -2.46
CA LYS A 150 6.27 -4.20 -1.21
C LYS A 150 7.53 -5.05 -1.33
N MET A 151 7.71 -5.76 -2.44
CA MET A 151 8.87 -6.59 -2.72
C MET A 151 10.19 -5.80 -2.75
N SER A 152 10.16 -4.49 -3.01
CA SER A 152 11.37 -3.64 -2.93
C SER A 152 11.97 -3.53 -1.53
N TYR A 153 11.19 -3.83 -0.48
CA TYR A 153 11.63 -3.84 0.91
C TYR A 153 12.18 -5.19 1.37
N LEU A 154 12.16 -6.22 0.52
CA LEU A 154 12.72 -7.52 0.86
C LEU A 154 14.23 -7.40 1.08
N ARG A 155 14.72 -8.07 2.13
CA ARG A 155 16.16 -8.24 2.37
C ARG A 155 16.81 -9.09 1.28
N ASP A 156 16.05 -10.04 0.76
CA ASP A 156 16.45 -10.88 -0.36
C ASP A 156 16.33 -10.12 -1.68
N LYS A 157 17.48 -9.65 -2.17
CA LYS A 157 17.56 -8.88 -3.41
C LYS A 157 17.21 -9.69 -4.65
N ASN A 158 17.42 -11.00 -4.64
CA ASN A 158 17.09 -11.87 -5.77
C ASN A 158 15.57 -12.00 -5.92
N LEU A 159 14.86 -12.22 -4.80
CA LEU A 159 13.40 -12.24 -4.86
C LEU A 159 12.84 -10.85 -5.18
N GLY A 160 13.38 -9.79 -4.56
CA GLY A 160 13.01 -8.40 -4.86
C GLY A 160 13.19 -8.03 -6.33
N ALA A 161 14.24 -8.51 -6.99
CA ALA A 161 14.51 -8.27 -8.41
C ALA A 161 13.39 -8.75 -9.35
N LYS A 162 12.57 -9.72 -8.93
CA LYS A 162 11.40 -10.16 -9.72
C LYS A 162 10.35 -9.07 -9.90
N ALA A 163 10.33 -8.04 -9.04
CA ALA A 163 9.42 -6.90 -9.17
C ALA A 163 9.86 -5.89 -10.25
N LEU A 164 11.11 -5.94 -10.72
CA LEU A 164 11.67 -4.93 -11.65
C LEU A 164 10.85 -4.76 -12.94
N PRO A 165 10.38 -5.82 -13.63
CA PRO A 165 9.57 -5.65 -14.84
C PRO A 165 8.26 -4.89 -14.58
N VAL A 166 7.61 -5.16 -13.43
CA VAL A 166 6.36 -4.50 -13.05
C VAL A 166 6.61 -3.02 -12.72
N LEU A 167 7.67 -2.73 -11.96
CA LEU A 167 8.04 -1.35 -11.61
C LEU A 167 8.44 -0.53 -12.86
N LYS A 168 9.23 -1.10 -13.77
CA LYS A 168 9.60 -0.44 -15.04
C LYS A 168 8.35 -0.15 -15.88
N LYS A 169 7.43 -1.11 -16.01
CA LYS A 169 6.17 -0.90 -16.73
C LYS A 169 5.32 0.19 -16.08
N LEU A 170 5.15 0.16 -14.76
CA LEU A 170 4.42 1.18 -13.99
C LEU A 170 4.96 2.58 -14.30
N ILE A 171 6.28 2.78 -14.23
CA ILE A 171 6.93 4.07 -14.49
C ILE A 171 6.67 4.56 -15.93
N GLN A 172 6.64 3.65 -16.90
CA GLN A 172 6.43 3.99 -18.31
C GLN A 172 4.96 4.33 -18.60
N THR A 173 4.02 3.54 -18.06
CA THR A 173 2.62 3.56 -18.48
C THR A 173 1.68 4.35 -17.58
N GLU A 174 1.98 4.50 -16.29
CA GLU A 174 1.06 5.21 -15.39
C GLU A 174 1.15 6.73 -15.55
N PRO A 175 0.00 7.43 -15.57
CA PRO A 175 -0.05 8.89 -15.65
C PRO A 175 0.18 9.56 -14.29
N ASP A 176 -0.20 8.90 -13.20
CA ASP A 176 -0.09 9.40 -11.83
C ASP A 176 1.39 9.53 -11.43
N GLN A 177 1.85 10.77 -11.27
CA GLN A 177 3.24 11.07 -10.95
C GLN A 177 3.64 10.61 -9.55
N GLU A 178 2.74 10.67 -8.56
CA GLU A 178 3.03 10.20 -7.21
C GLU A 178 3.29 8.69 -7.23
N LEU A 179 2.47 7.95 -7.98
CA LEU A 179 2.63 6.51 -8.14
C LEU A 179 3.94 6.17 -8.87
N VAL A 180 4.25 6.92 -9.93
CA VAL A 180 5.49 6.77 -10.70
C VAL A 180 6.71 7.03 -9.81
N ASP A 181 6.70 8.06 -8.96
CA ASP A 181 7.82 8.39 -8.10
C ASP A 181 8.01 7.35 -6.98
N ARG A 182 6.92 6.85 -6.39
CA ARG A 182 6.99 5.70 -5.48
C ARG A 182 7.60 4.47 -6.14
N ALA A 183 7.29 4.23 -7.42
CA ALA A 183 7.88 3.13 -8.17
C ALA A 183 9.37 3.33 -8.48
N LYS A 184 9.80 4.56 -8.79
CA LYS A 184 11.23 4.89 -8.95
C LYS A 184 12.00 4.63 -7.65
N ILE A 185 11.44 5.03 -6.50
CA ILE A 185 12.03 4.73 -5.18
C ILE A 185 12.11 3.22 -4.94
N ALA A 186 11.04 2.48 -5.23
CA ALA A 186 11.03 1.03 -5.11
C ALA A 186 12.10 0.38 -6.00
N LEU A 187 12.26 0.87 -7.24
CA LEU A 187 13.27 0.39 -8.18
C LEU A 187 14.69 0.69 -7.67
N LEU A 188 14.94 1.88 -7.13
CA LEU A 188 16.21 2.25 -6.50
C LEU A 188 16.61 1.32 -5.36
N ARG A 189 15.66 0.90 -4.50
CA ARG A 189 15.94 -0.04 -3.40
C ARG A 189 16.38 -1.42 -3.88
N ILE A 190 15.99 -1.81 -5.08
CA ILE A 190 16.27 -3.11 -5.67
C ILE A 190 17.55 -3.05 -6.51
N SER A 191 17.61 -2.14 -7.49
CA SER A 191 18.74 -1.92 -8.38
C SER A 191 18.82 -0.43 -8.74
N PRO A 192 19.74 0.32 -8.10
CA PRO A 192 19.99 1.72 -8.43
C PRO A 192 20.36 1.94 -9.91
N GLU A 193 21.04 0.97 -10.52
CA GLU A 193 21.50 1.02 -11.91
C GLU A 193 20.34 0.95 -12.90
N ALA A 194 19.24 0.32 -12.52
CA ALA A 194 18.08 0.15 -13.40
C ALA A 194 17.36 1.48 -13.74
N LEU A 195 17.70 2.59 -13.08
CA LEU A 195 17.24 3.93 -13.46
C LEU A 195 17.89 4.45 -14.74
N ARG A 196 19.08 3.95 -15.12
CA ARG A 196 19.81 4.44 -16.30
C ARG A 196 19.03 4.27 -17.61
N ASP A 197 18.14 3.27 -17.65
CA ASP A 197 17.36 2.90 -18.82
C ASP A 197 15.95 3.54 -18.86
N ILE A 198 15.61 4.41 -17.90
CA ILE A 198 14.28 5.01 -17.84
C ILE A 198 14.30 6.38 -18.55
N PRO A 199 13.61 6.52 -19.70
CA PRO A 199 13.60 7.79 -20.44
C PRO A 199 12.91 8.90 -19.62
N GLU A 200 13.54 10.08 -19.60
CA GLU A 200 12.97 11.30 -19.01
C GLU A 200 11.66 11.66 -19.72
N LYS A 201 10.53 11.63 -19.01
CA LYS A 201 9.37 12.44 -19.41
C LYS A 201 9.70 13.88 -19.03
N THR A 202 10.03 14.71 -20.01
CA THR A 202 10.17 16.17 -19.90
C THR A 202 8.79 16.79 -19.61
N GLY A 203 8.30 16.60 -18.38
CA GLY A 203 7.12 17.29 -17.84
C GLY A 203 7.58 18.47 -17.01
N LYS A 204 7.13 19.67 -17.39
CA LYS A 204 7.27 20.88 -16.58
C LYS A 204 6.55 20.67 -15.22
N GLU A 205 7.26 20.92 -14.13
CA GLU A 205 6.83 21.47 -12.82
C GLU A 205 7.00 20.67 -11.51
N GLU A 206 7.56 21.43 -10.54
CA GLU A 206 7.36 21.50 -9.08
C GLU A 206 8.07 20.60 -8.06
N PHE A 207 9.06 19.79 -8.45
CA PHE A 207 9.99 19.22 -7.45
C PHE A 207 11.42 19.64 -7.72
N ARG A 208 12.08 20.16 -6.68
CA ARG A 208 13.53 20.43 -6.72
C ARG A 208 14.27 19.11 -6.89
N LEU A 209 14.79 18.86 -8.08
CA LEU A 209 15.53 17.66 -8.46
C LEU A 209 17.03 17.89 -8.21
N VAL A 210 17.66 17.02 -7.43
CA VAL A 210 19.11 16.87 -7.42
C VAL A 210 19.52 16.12 -8.68
N LYS A 211 20.30 16.79 -9.52
CA LYS A 211 20.97 16.20 -10.67
C LYS A 211 22.42 15.94 -10.32
N ILE A 212 22.88 14.70 -10.49
CA ILE A 212 24.29 14.32 -10.36
C ILE A 212 24.75 13.82 -11.73
N ARG A 213 25.87 14.35 -12.23
CA ARG A 213 26.56 13.88 -13.43
C ARG A 213 27.99 13.54 -13.09
N VAL A 214 28.49 12.42 -13.60
CA VAL A 214 29.90 12.03 -13.48
C VAL A 214 30.49 11.85 -14.87
N TYR A 215 31.54 12.60 -15.17
CA TYR A 215 32.31 12.51 -16.41
C TYR A 215 33.63 11.83 -16.12
N GLU A 216 33.97 10.84 -16.93
CA GLU A 216 35.30 10.22 -16.90
C GLU A 216 36.28 11.03 -17.76
N LYS A 217 37.57 10.95 -17.41
CA LYS A 217 38.66 11.63 -18.11
C LYS A 217 38.58 11.51 -19.64
N GLY A 218 38.44 12.65 -20.30
CA GLY A 218 38.41 12.76 -21.76
C GLY A 218 37.07 12.43 -22.43
N LYS A 219 36.03 12.06 -21.67
CA LYS A 219 34.68 11.81 -22.20
C LYS A 219 33.82 13.07 -22.12
N LYS A 220 33.19 13.45 -23.24
CA LYS A 220 32.25 14.58 -23.31
C LYS A 220 30.84 14.24 -22.82
N THR A 221 30.52 12.95 -22.71
CA THR A 221 29.23 12.47 -22.22
C THR A 221 29.39 11.97 -20.79
N ALA A 222 28.38 12.24 -19.95
CA ALA A 222 28.38 11.77 -18.57
C ALA A 222 28.30 10.23 -18.54
N SER A 223 29.24 9.60 -17.85
CA SER A 223 29.26 8.16 -17.57
C SER A 223 28.17 7.75 -16.57
N ILE A 224 27.79 8.66 -15.67
CA ILE A 224 26.71 8.48 -14.70
C ILE A 224 25.81 9.71 -14.76
N SER A 225 24.50 9.47 -14.86
CA SER A 225 23.48 10.51 -14.88
C SER A 225 22.36 10.11 -13.94
N ILE A 226 22.26 10.81 -12.81
CA ILE A 226 21.27 10.58 -11.76
C ILE A 226 20.42 11.83 -11.64
N ASN A 227 19.10 11.68 -11.71
CA ASN A 227 18.12 12.73 -11.41
C ASN A 227 17.19 12.20 -10.32
N LEU A 228 17.23 12.82 -9.15
CA LEU A 228 16.48 12.40 -7.98
C LEU A 228 15.76 13.60 -7.38
N PRO A 229 14.50 13.47 -6.95
CA PRO A 229 13.91 14.43 -6.03
C PRO A 229 14.86 14.72 -4.85
N LEU A 230 14.99 15.98 -4.46
CA LEU A 230 15.83 16.39 -3.32
C LEU A 230 15.49 15.62 -2.04
N ALA A 231 14.22 15.27 -1.84
CA ALA A 231 13.76 14.43 -0.73
C ALA A 231 14.40 13.03 -0.69
N LEU A 232 15.07 12.58 -1.76
CA LEU A 232 15.73 11.28 -1.87
C LEU A 232 17.26 11.38 -1.92
N ALA A 233 17.82 12.58 -1.75
CA ALA A 233 19.26 12.81 -1.79
C ALA A 233 19.99 11.99 -0.70
N ASP A 234 19.37 11.83 0.47
CA ASP A 234 19.89 11.02 1.57
C ASP A 234 20.03 9.54 1.20
N LEU A 235 19.12 9.00 0.37
CA LEU A 235 19.19 7.62 -0.11
C LEU A 235 20.36 7.43 -1.08
N ALA A 236 20.64 8.44 -1.91
CA ALA A 236 21.79 8.42 -2.80
C ALA A 236 23.11 8.45 -2.01
N ILE A 237 23.20 9.28 -0.97
CA ILE A 237 24.36 9.27 -0.06
C ILE A 237 24.50 7.89 0.60
N GLN A 238 23.42 7.34 1.14
CA GLN A 238 23.46 6.04 1.82
C GLN A 238 23.92 4.90 0.91
N ALA A 239 23.61 4.96 -0.39
CA ALA A 239 24.03 3.96 -1.38
C ALA A 239 25.55 4.03 -1.72
N ILE A 240 26.25 5.11 -1.39
CA ILE A 240 27.69 5.22 -1.60
C ILE A 240 28.43 4.31 -0.58
N PRO A 241 29.39 3.48 -1.01
CA PRO A 241 30.22 2.68 -0.10
C PRO A 241 30.96 3.55 0.92
N GLU A 242 31.09 3.09 2.17
CA GLU A 242 31.73 3.86 3.25
C GLU A 242 33.18 4.22 2.96
N GLU A 243 33.91 3.37 2.22
CA GLU A 243 35.28 3.65 1.77
C GLU A 243 35.35 4.89 0.86
N GLU A 244 34.36 5.05 -0.02
CA GLU A 244 34.28 6.21 -0.91
C GLU A 244 33.86 7.47 -0.13
N LYS A 245 32.91 7.34 0.81
CA LYS A 245 32.53 8.45 1.70
C LYS A 245 33.72 8.94 2.53
N ALA A 246 34.53 8.02 3.04
CA ALA A 246 35.73 8.35 3.80
C ALA A 246 36.75 9.12 2.94
N ARG A 247 37.02 8.66 1.70
CA ARG A 247 37.88 9.37 0.75
C ARG A 247 37.41 10.79 0.45
N ILE A 248 36.10 10.96 0.27
CA ILE A 248 35.50 12.27 -0.03
C ILE A 248 35.63 13.20 1.20
N ARG A 249 35.42 12.68 2.42
CA ARG A 249 35.60 13.42 3.68
C ARG A 249 37.05 13.82 3.94
N GLU A 250 38.02 12.93 3.70
CA GLU A 250 39.45 13.23 3.85
C GLU A 250 39.91 14.39 2.95
N LYS A 251 39.25 14.57 1.81
CA LYS A 251 39.49 15.66 0.87
C LYS A 251 38.77 16.96 1.22
N GLY A 252 38.08 17.00 2.37
CA GLY A 252 37.41 18.20 2.87
C GLY A 252 35.99 18.41 2.34
N TYR A 253 35.41 17.41 1.66
CA TYR A 253 34.03 17.47 1.18
C TYR A 253 33.10 16.70 2.13
N ASP A 254 32.08 17.40 2.64
CA ASP A 254 31.01 16.81 3.44
C ASP A 254 29.75 16.70 2.58
N LEU A 255 29.41 15.48 2.15
CA LEU A 255 28.27 15.23 1.27
C LEU A 255 26.93 15.63 1.91
N ASP A 256 26.77 15.41 3.22
CA ASP A 256 25.56 15.76 3.96
C ASP A 256 25.41 17.29 4.00
N ARG A 257 26.52 18.00 4.24
CA ARG A 257 26.55 19.46 4.22
C ARG A 257 26.34 20.02 2.81
N ILE A 258 26.93 19.43 1.79
CA ILE A 258 26.75 19.82 0.38
C ILE A 258 25.28 19.73 0.00
N ILE A 259 24.60 18.63 0.34
CA ILE A 259 23.18 18.45 0.03
C ILE A 259 22.31 19.39 0.85
N SER A 260 22.59 19.60 2.13
CA SER A 260 21.91 20.60 2.96
C SER A 260 22.07 22.03 2.41
N ASP A 261 23.28 22.40 1.97
CA ASP A 261 23.57 23.72 1.45
C ASP A 261 22.90 23.93 0.08
N LEU A 262 22.93 22.92 -0.77
CA LEU A 262 22.19 22.87 -2.03
C LEU A 262 20.68 23.00 -1.79
N ALA A 263 20.13 22.27 -0.82
CA ALA A 263 18.73 22.33 -0.44
C ALA A 263 18.29 23.74 0.02
N LYS A 264 19.20 24.52 0.60
CA LYS A 264 18.89 25.88 1.09
C LYS A 264 19.09 26.96 0.02
N SER A 265 19.96 26.75 -0.96
CA SER A 265 20.22 27.72 -2.04
C SER A 265 19.36 27.41 -3.27
N LYS A 266 18.76 28.42 -3.91
CA LYS A 266 17.92 28.19 -5.11
C LYS A 266 18.70 27.65 -6.32
N GLU A 267 19.99 27.96 -6.46
CA GLU A 267 20.81 27.58 -7.62
C GLU A 267 22.29 27.47 -7.22
N LYS A 268 22.75 26.32 -6.71
CA LYS A 268 24.18 26.03 -6.61
C LYS A 268 24.51 24.80 -7.45
N LEU A 269 25.50 24.96 -8.32
CA LEU A 269 26.24 23.88 -8.93
C LEU A 269 27.48 23.62 -8.08
N VAL A 270 27.65 22.40 -7.60
CA VAL A 270 28.89 21.92 -7.00
C VAL A 270 29.61 21.10 -8.06
N ARG A 271 30.79 21.56 -8.47
CA ARG A 271 31.67 20.85 -9.39
C ARG A 271 32.91 20.39 -8.62
N ILE A 272 33.16 19.08 -8.65
CA ILE A 272 34.32 18.44 -8.04
C ILE A 272 35.13 17.85 -9.19
N GLU A 273 36.43 18.16 -9.27
CA GLU A 273 37.31 17.67 -10.32
C GLU A 273 38.49 16.93 -9.69
N GLU A 274 38.72 15.69 -10.14
CA GLU A 274 39.79 14.84 -9.61
C GLU A 274 40.36 13.92 -10.70
N ASP A 275 41.68 13.94 -10.90
CA ASP A 275 42.42 13.10 -11.87
C ASP A 275 41.91 13.16 -13.33
N GLY A 276 41.14 14.20 -13.65
CA GLY A 276 40.47 14.41 -14.94
C GLY A 276 39.03 13.89 -15.01
N ASN A 277 38.52 13.29 -13.93
CA ASN A 277 37.11 13.00 -13.74
C ASN A 277 36.39 14.21 -13.14
N ILE A 278 35.15 14.46 -13.57
CA ILE A 278 34.36 15.61 -13.13
C ILE A 278 33.04 15.10 -12.55
N ILE A 279 32.68 15.56 -11.35
CA ILE A 279 31.36 15.35 -10.74
C ILE A 279 30.65 16.69 -10.67
N GLU A 280 29.46 16.78 -11.26
CA GLU A 280 28.59 17.95 -11.22
C GLU A 280 27.32 17.61 -10.44
N ILE A 281 26.99 18.41 -9.43
CA ILE A 281 25.80 18.26 -8.60
C ILE A 281 25.04 19.58 -8.59
N TRP A 282 23.78 19.61 -9.00
CA TRP A 282 22.95 20.81 -8.91
C TRP A 282 21.51 20.49 -8.59
N ILE A 283 20.74 21.51 -8.21
CA ILE A 283 19.31 21.39 -7.95
C ILE A 283 18.54 22.24 -8.98
N GLU A 284 17.54 21.64 -9.61
CA GLU A 284 16.59 22.29 -10.53
C GLU A 284 15.16 22.18 -9.99
#